data_AF-A0A9C8H8A7-F1
#
_entry.id   AF-A0A9C8H8A7-F1
#
_cell.length_a   1.000
_cell.length_b   1.000
_cell.length_c   1.000
_cell.angle_alpha   90.00
_cell.angle_beta   90.00
_cell.angle_gamma   90.00
#
_symmetry.space_group_name_H-M   'P 1'
#
loop_
_entity.id
_entity.type
_entity.pdbx_description
1 polymer ?
#
loop_
_entity_poly.entity_id
_entity_poly.type
_entity_poly.pdbx_seq_one_letter_code
_entity_poly.pdbx_strand_id
1 'polypeptide(L)'
;MRALLRLAGVFPLALWPGFAPAEPAGHPGAVTLARQNALANEDLARSVVELQVFRTRQEARAADGTRIALTALNPDANGWFLLELFRPGKGRETYHLENPAPLARRIALTGGPAPALSFGREGLCRPWADTTPELEAARATGLPFAPVCGDLLYLRNPVAGSRTSLERTAEFLRDKIAFGEGLVGLVKSTLYKDRYLESGALVTDADPGRAAAALGRARLADHPVMYTTMTFDLVGASPTRMEMGAWYALDGAPGIYASALQPRMIDAAILRGDQRANPLDPVEGKADVYLVGFDLSLFDLGYETGTEHPRLDWSPRPPEAARNRALPGPDGFARPDPLVPTGMLSPAEARRVAATFTGGFKREHGAFRSGPLAATNHGHHYGFVVHGTVLSRLQPGLATLYVLTDGRVGMRTWDSADAPPLREIRFARQNGVALVEPDPATGQPVPGAMVRQWLPGNWSGSDKAELRTLRAGACLRPGPNGPFLVYAWFSTATPSAMARVFQAYGCDYAMLLDMNAMEHTYMAAYAADPGGGIALHHLVAGMAQIDARAADGSRVPRFVGSADNRDFFYLLRKEAAK
;
A
#
# COMPACT_ATOMS: atom_id res chain seq x y z
N MET A 1 0.23 68.64 59.63
CA MET A 1 0.74 67.27 59.43
C MET A 1 -0.48 66.37 59.24
N ARG A 2 -0.85 66.00 57.99
CA ARG A 2 -0.39 64.80 57.25
C ARG A 2 -0.57 63.52 58.08
N ALA A 3 -1.18 62.42 57.64
CA ALA A 3 -1.82 62.07 56.39
C ALA A 3 -2.31 60.59 56.47
N LEU A 4 -3.33 60.26 55.66
CA LEU A 4 -3.56 58.97 54.98
C LEU A 4 -4.09 57.76 55.79
N LEU A 5 -5.44 57.63 55.79
CA LEU A 5 -6.13 56.33 55.78
C LEU A 5 -5.75 55.56 54.50
N ARG A 6 -5.23 54.34 54.64
CA ARG A 6 -5.06 53.38 53.53
C ARG A 6 -6.33 52.56 53.37
N LEU A 7 -7.08 52.81 52.31
CA LEU A 7 -8.07 51.87 51.76
C LEU A 7 -7.33 50.67 51.18
N ALA A 8 -7.50 49.49 51.78
CA ALA A 8 -7.11 48.23 51.17
C ALA A 8 -8.18 47.84 50.13
N GLY A 9 -7.92 48.14 48.87
CA GLY A 9 -8.71 47.65 47.75
C GLY A 9 -8.48 46.15 47.56
N VAL A 10 -9.50 45.35 47.84
CA VAL A 10 -9.58 43.96 47.40
C VAL A 10 -9.86 43.99 45.90
N PHE A 11 -8.82 43.80 45.09
CA PHE A 11 -8.99 43.48 43.68
C PHE A 11 -9.50 42.03 43.58
N PRO A 12 -10.63 41.75 42.92
CA PRO A 12 -10.93 40.38 42.55
C PRO A 12 -9.89 39.96 41.52
N LEU A 13 -9.09 38.95 41.85
CA LEU A 13 -8.37 38.16 40.85
C LEU A 13 -9.44 37.56 39.94
N ALA A 14 -9.65 38.21 38.80
CA ALA A 14 -10.34 37.60 37.68
C ALA A 14 -9.50 36.39 37.27
N LEU A 15 -9.90 35.21 37.73
CA LEU A 15 -9.48 33.94 37.17
C LEU A 15 -9.86 34.02 35.69
N TRP A 16 -8.88 34.32 34.83
CA TRP A 16 -9.04 34.06 33.40
C TRP A 16 -9.46 32.60 33.26
N PRO A 17 -10.52 32.28 32.49
CA PRO A 17 -10.83 30.91 32.19
C PRO A 17 -9.59 30.34 31.52
N GLY A 18 -8.90 29.45 32.23
CA GLY A 18 -7.71 28.79 31.72
C GLY A 18 -8.08 28.16 30.38
N PHE A 19 -7.30 28.47 29.34
CA PHE A 19 -7.32 27.70 28.11
C PHE A 19 -6.97 26.27 28.49
N ALA A 20 -7.98 25.42 28.67
CA ALA A 20 -7.74 23.99 28.78
C ALA A 20 -7.05 23.57 27.47
N PRO A 21 -5.86 22.94 27.53
CA PRO A 21 -5.22 22.43 26.33
C PRO A 21 -6.18 21.46 25.65
N ALA A 22 -6.40 21.65 24.34
CA ALA A 22 -7.24 20.73 23.60
C ALA A 22 -6.52 19.39 23.49
N GLU A 23 -7.13 18.35 24.05
CA GLU A 23 -6.64 17.00 23.93
C GLU A 23 -7.19 16.34 22.66
N PRO A 24 -6.38 15.51 21.98
CA PRO A 24 -6.87 14.68 20.89
C PRO A 24 -8.04 13.84 21.39
N ALA A 25 -9.06 13.66 20.56
CA ALA A 25 -10.11 12.73 20.90
C ALA A 25 -9.52 11.34 21.09
N GLY A 26 -9.63 10.81 22.31
CA GLY A 26 -9.37 9.41 22.60
C GLY A 26 -10.42 8.51 21.94
N HIS A 27 -10.27 7.21 22.11
CA HIS A 27 -11.16 6.22 21.50
C HIS A 27 -12.65 6.49 21.74
N PRO A 28 -13.53 6.10 20.80
CA PRO A 28 -14.95 6.09 21.07
C PRO A 28 -15.22 5.23 22.31
N GLY A 29 -16.02 5.77 23.24
CA GLY A 29 -16.47 4.99 24.40
C GLY A 29 -17.24 3.74 23.97
N ALA A 30 -17.30 2.73 24.85
CA ALA A 30 -17.83 1.40 24.53
C ALA A 30 -19.21 1.41 23.85
N VAL A 31 -20.12 2.29 24.27
CA VAL A 31 -21.46 2.43 23.69
C VAL A 31 -21.40 2.93 22.24
N THR A 32 -20.58 3.96 21.99
CA THR A 32 -20.39 4.52 20.65
C THR A 32 -19.75 3.51 19.72
N LEU A 33 -18.71 2.81 20.20
CA LEU A 33 -18.04 1.76 19.44
C LEU A 33 -18.99 0.60 19.12
N ALA A 34 -19.80 0.14 20.08
CA ALA A 34 -20.78 -0.92 19.85
C ALA A 34 -21.80 -0.52 18.78
N ARG A 35 -22.32 0.72 18.83
CA ARG A 35 -23.23 1.25 17.82
C ARG A 35 -22.56 1.36 16.45
N GLN A 36 -21.34 1.89 16.39
CA GLN A 36 -20.59 2.01 15.15
C GLN A 36 -20.30 0.63 14.54
N ASN A 37 -19.95 -0.37 15.36
CA ASN A 37 -19.74 -1.75 14.92
C ASN A 37 -21.03 -2.40 14.39
N ALA A 38 -22.16 -2.23 15.08
CA ALA A 38 -23.44 -2.76 14.63
C ALA A 38 -23.79 -2.20 13.23
N LEU A 39 -23.75 -0.87 13.09
CA LEU A 39 -23.95 -0.23 11.80
C LEU A 39 -22.93 -0.72 10.77
N ALA A 40 -21.65 -0.83 11.13
CA ALA A 40 -20.57 -1.29 10.26
C ALA A 40 -20.79 -2.70 9.69
N ASN A 41 -21.59 -3.55 10.34
CA ASN A 41 -21.84 -4.93 9.90
C ASN A 41 -23.17 -5.12 9.17
N GLU A 42 -24.02 -4.10 9.09
CA GLU A 42 -25.29 -4.18 8.35
C GLU A 42 -25.09 -4.08 6.83
N ASP A 43 -25.98 -4.73 6.06
CA ASP A 43 -26.03 -4.62 4.60
C ASP A 43 -26.90 -3.44 4.17
N LEU A 44 -26.36 -2.23 4.33
CA LEU A 44 -27.02 -0.99 3.91
C LEU A 44 -26.05 -0.04 3.22
N ALA A 45 -26.62 0.83 2.39
CA ALA A 45 -25.90 1.92 1.74
C ALA A 45 -25.39 2.91 2.77
N ARG A 46 -24.11 3.29 2.65
CA ARG A 46 -23.39 4.15 3.60
C ARG A 46 -22.32 4.95 2.89
N SER A 47 -21.70 5.88 3.61
CA SER A 47 -20.44 6.53 3.22
C SER A 47 -19.24 5.74 3.73
N VAL A 48 -18.06 5.99 3.13
CA VAL A 48 -16.79 5.43 3.62
C VAL A 48 -16.51 5.86 5.07
N VAL A 49 -16.97 7.05 5.47
CA VAL A 49 -16.79 7.58 6.84
C VAL A 49 -17.59 6.74 7.85
N GLU A 50 -18.79 6.32 7.50
CA GLU A 50 -19.65 5.52 8.38
C GLU A 50 -19.09 4.12 8.64
N LEU A 51 -18.32 3.56 7.70
CA LEU A 51 -17.60 2.29 7.86
C LEU A 51 -16.50 2.38 8.93
N GLN A 52 -15.98 3.58 9.24
CA GLN A 52 -14.87 3.73 10.18
C GLN A 52 -15.35 3.60 11.62
N VAL A 53 -15.26 2.39 12.18
CA VAL A 53 -15.80 2.07 13.51
C VAL A 53 -15.06 2.73 14.65
N PHE A 54 -13.79 3.09 14.46
CA PHE A 54 -12.98 3.75 15.48
C PHE A 54 -12.97 5.27 15.36
N ARG A 55 -13.72 5.84 14.41
CA ARG A 55 -13.70 7.28 14.17
C ARG A 55 -14.19 8.06 15.39
N THR A 56 -13.60 9.22 15.59
CA THR A 56 -13.96 10.15 16.65
C THR A 56 -14.17 11.54 16.08
N ARG A 57 -15.13 12.29 16.62
CA ARG A 57 -15.51 13.61 16.12
C ARG A 57 -15.45 14.62 17.26
N GLN A 58 -14.69 15.68 17.06
CA GLN A 58 -14.66 16.87 17.93
C GLN A 58 -15.43 17.99 17.23
N GLU A 59 -16.24 18.73 17.97
CA GLU A 59 -16.98 19.87 17.43
C GLU A 59 -16.71 21.14 18.24
N ALA A 60 -16.65 22.27 17.56
CA ALA A 60 -16.57 23.59 18.16
C ALA A 60 -17.43 24.59 17.38
N ARG A 61 -17.74 25.73 18.01
CA ARG A 61 -18.48 26.82 17.39
C ARG A 61 -17.72 28.13 17.59
N ALA A 62 -17.38 28.78 16.49
CA ALA A 62 -16.73 30.07 16.48
C ALA A 62 -17.73 31.22 16.76
N ALA A 63 -17.22 32.39 17.14
CA ALA A 63 -18.02 33.56 17.49
C ALA A 63 -18.91 34.08 16.34
N ASP A 64 -18.50 33.85 15.08
CA ASP A 64 -19.27 34.19 13.88
C ASP A 64 -20.43 33.20 13.59
N GLY A 65 -20.63 32.20 14.44
CA GLY A 65 -21.65 31.16 14.30
C GLY A 65 -21.20 29.95 13.49
N THR A 66 -19.99 29.96 12.92
CA THR A 66 -19.43 28.84 12.16
C THR A 66 -19.28 27.62 13.07
N ARG A 67 -19.94 26.51 12.71
CA ARG A 67 -19.66 25.20 13.33
C ARG A 67 -18.49 24.53 12.62
N ILE A 68 -17.60 23.94 13.39
CA ILE A 68 -16.40 23.27 12.93
C ILE A 68 -16.41 21.86 13.51
N ALA A 69 -16.19 20.86 12.66
CA ALA A 69 -16.03 19.49 13.12
C ALA A 69 -14.72 18.90 12.59
N LEU A 70 -13.94 18.30 13.48
CA LEU A 70 -12.75 17.53 13.15
C LEU A 70 -13.02 16.06 13.43
N THR A 71 -13.04 15.25 12.38
CA THR A 71 -13.22 13.80 12.49
C THR A 71 -11.91 13.09 12.22
N ALA A 72 -11.35 12.41 13.23
CA ALA A 72 -10.25 11.47 13.04
C ALA A 72 -10.84 10.14 12.55
N LEU A 73 -10.34 9.60 11.43
CA LEU A 73 -10.89 8.34 10.88
C LEU A 73 -10.47 7.13 11.71
N ASN A 74 -9.25 7.16 12.25
CA ASN A 74 -8.75 6.23 13.25
C ASN A 74 -7.76 6.98 14.18
N PRO A 75 -8.10 7.22 15.45
CA PRO A 75 -7.24 7.93 16.41
C PRO A 75 -5.90 7.26 16.70
N ASP A 76 -5.81 5.92 16.63
CA ASP A 76 -4.55 5.19 16.85
C ASP A 76 -3.59 5.42 15.69
N ALA A 77 -4.09 5.28 14.47
CA ALA A 77 -3.30 5.50 13.25
C ALA A 77 -2.99 6.97 13.01
N ASN A 78 -3.90 7.88 13.39
CA ASN A 78 -3.67 9.32 13.47
C ASN A 78 -3.16 9.97 12.16
N GLY A 79 -3.42 9.33 11.01
CA GLY A 79 -2.94 9.76 9.70
C GLY A 79 -3.94 10.64 8.96
N TRP A 80 -5.23 10.27 8.95
CA TRP A 80 -6.26 10.96 8.15
C TRP A 80 -7.39 11.57 8.98
N PHE A 81 -7.76 12.78 8.58
CA PHE A 81 -8.79 13.59 9.23
C PHE A 81 -9.73 14.22 8.20
N LEU A 82 -10.99 14.39 8.58
CA LEU A 82 -11.93 15.24 7.87
C LEU A 82 -12.21 16.48 8.70
N LEU A 83 -11.95 17.65 8.11
CA LEU A 83 -12.36 18.93 8.65
C LEU A 83 -13.62 19.39 7.90
N GLU A 84 -14.70 19.59 8.64
CA GLU A 84 -15.97 20.09 8.10
C GLU A 84 -16.28 21.47 8.66
N LEU A 85 -16.64 22.40 7.77
CA LEU A 85 -17.05 23.76 8.11
C LEU A 85 -18.52 23.98 7.73
N PHE A 86 -19.29 24.54 8.66
CA PHE A 86 -20.69 24.89 8.48
C PHE A 86 -20.83 26.39 8.77
N ARG A 87 -20.52 27.21 7.76
CA ARG A 87 -20.62 28.67 7.86
C ARG A 87 -22.08 29.12 7.65
N PRO A 88 -22.58 30.13 8.38
CA PRO A 88 -23.92 30.66 8.15
C PRO A 88 -24.12 31.07 6.69
N GLY A 89 -25.23 30.62 6.08
CA GLY A 89 -25.57 30.94 4.69
C GLY A 89 -24.76 30.21 3.61
N LYS A 90 -23.82 29.32 3.97
CA LYS A 90 -23.07 28.48 3.02
C LYS A 90 -23.42 27.00 3.18
N GLY A 91 -23.16 26.22 2.13
CA GLY A 91 -23.21 24.76 2.19
C GLY A 91 -22.10 24.19 3.08
N ARG A 92 -22.20 22.89 3.41
CA ARG A 92 -21.13 22.18 4.12
C ARG A 92 -19.87 22.13 3.25
N GLU A 93 -18.75 22.57 3.82
CA GLU A 93 -17.44 22.45 3.21
C GLU A 93 -16.66 21.32 3.91
N THR A 94 -15.96 20.49 3.15
CA THR A 94 -15.23 19.33 3.67
C THR A 94 -13.83 19.28 3.10
N TYR A 95 -12.83 19.05 3.95
CA TYR A 95 -11.42 19.00 3.60
C TYR A 95 -10.81 17.71 4.15
N HIS A 96 -10.08 16.98 3.30
CA HIS A 96 -9.33 15.80 3.69
C HIS A 96 -7.91 16.22 4.09
N LEU A 97 -7.62 16.14 5.39
CA LEU A 97 -6.34 16.52 5.96
C LEU A 97 -5.51 15.29 6.28
N GLU A 98 -4.22 15.36 5.99
CA GLU A 98 -3.23 14.35 6.34
C GLU A 98 -2.23 14.89 7.36
N ASN A 99 -1.95 14.07 8.36
CA ASN A 99 -0.87 14.25 9.29
C ASN A 99 0.40 13.56 8.76
N PRO A 100 1.44 14.31 8.35
CA PRO A 100 2.67 13.71 7.84
C PRO A 100 3.53 13.05 8.93
N ALA A 101 3.21 13.26 10.22
CA ALA A 101 3.97 12.73 11.35
C ALA A 101 3.08 12.03 12.39
N PRO A 102 2.32 10.98 12.01
CA PRO A 102 1.26 10.41 12.86
C PRO A 102 1.75 9.79 14.17
N LEU A 103 3.03 9.40 14.25
CA LEU A 103 3.62 8.84 15.47
C LEU A 103 4.09 9.91 16.46
N ALA A 104 4.41 11.11 15.99
CA ALA A 104 5.01 12.18 16.80
C ALA A 104 4.04 13.35 17.06
N ARG A 105 3.08 13.59 16.16
CA ARG A 105 2.20 14.74 16.19
C ARG A 105 0.76 14.31 16.43
N ARG A 106 0.14 14.83 17.48
CA ARG A 106 -1.29 14.66 17.75
C ARG A 106 -2.06 15.91 17.35
N ILE A 107 -3.31 15.71 16.90
CA ILE A 107 -4.15 16.78 16.37
C ILE A 107 -5.47 16.80 17.15
N ALA A 108 -5.87 17.99 17.61
CA ALA A 108 -7.12 18.22 18.31
C ALA A 108 -7.82 19.49 17.83
N LEU A 109 -9.13 19.62 18.08
CA LEU A 109 -9.88 20.84 17.84
C LEU A 109 -10.13 21.54 19.18
N THR A 110 -9.66 22.77 19.33
CA THR A 110 -9.89 23.54 20.55
C THR A 110 -11.35 23.98 20.66
N GLY A 111 -11.88 24.03 21.89
CA GLY A 111 -13.16 24.67 22.18
C GLY A 111 -13.05 26.19 22.28
N GLY A 112 -14.12 26.82 22.79
CA GLY A 112 -14.19 28.26 23.04
C GLY A 112 -14.59 29.10 21.82
N PRO A 113 -14.65 30.44 21.95
CA PRO A 113 -15.18 31.34 20.91
C PRO A 113 -14.25 31.50 19.70
N ALA A 114 -12.99 31.08 19.81
CA ALA A 114 -11.97 31.15 18.75
C ALA A 114 -11.30 29.78 18.53
N PRO A 115 -12.07 28.77 18.07
CA PRO A 115 -11.55 27.41 17.87
C PRO A 115 -10.36 27.38 16.91
N ALA A 116 -9.48 26.39 17.08
CA ALA A 116 -8.29 26.16 16.29
C ALA A 116 -7.93 24.67 16.24
N LEU A 117 -7.15 24.26 15.25
CA LEU A 117 -6.42 23.01 15.31
C LEU A 117 -5.24 23.18 16.28
N SER A 118 -5.11 22.26 17.23
CA SER A 118 -4.00 22.19 18.19
C SER A 118 -3.05 21.06 17.83
N PHE A 119 -1.76 21.39 17.84
CA PHE A 119 -0.65 20.45 17.63
C PHE A 119 0.21 20.31 18.89
N GLY A 120 -0.40 20.52 20.06
CA GLY A 120 0.30 20.53 21.34
C GLY A 120 1.34 21.65 21.40
N ARG A 121 2.63 21.29 21.51
CA ARG A 121 3.73 22.26 21.63
C ARG A 121 4.06 22.98 20.33
N GLU A 122 3.66 22.43 19.18
CA GLU A 122 3.91 23.04 17.86
C GLU A 122 2.96 24.22 17.58
N GLY A 123 1.92 24.41 18.40
CA GLY A 123 1.07 25.61 18.39
C GLY A 123 -0.36 25.37 17.92
N LEU A 124 -1.02 26.48 17.57
CA LEU A 124 -2.42 26.52 17.12
C LEU A 124 -2.50 27.02 15.68
N CYS A 125 -3.41 26.45 14.88
CA CYS A 125 -3.66 26.87 13.51
C CYS A 125 -5.16 27.03 13.22
N ARG A 126 -5.50 28.01 12.39
CA ARG A 126 -6.89 28.27 11.95
C ARG A 126 -6.90 28.41 10.42
N PRO A 127 -6.73 27.31 9.67
CA PRO A 127 -6.56 27.39 8.22
C PRO A 127 -7.86 27.83 7.50
N TRP A 128 -8.97 27.96 8.24
CA TRP A 128 -10.25 28.50 7.77
C TRP A 128 -10.48 29.99 8.09
N ALA A 129 -9.63 30.60 8.91
CA ALA A 129 -9.73 32.01 9.29
C ALA A 129 -9.19 32.91 8.16
N ASP A 130 -9.39 34.23 8.30
CA ASP A 130 -8.95 35.30 7.40
C ASP A 130 -9.81 35.57 6.16
N THR A 131 -9.53 36.70 5.50
CA THR A 131 -10.22 37.18 4.29
C THR A 131 -9.96 36.30 3.08
N THR A 132 -8.81 35.62 3.03
CA THR A 132 -8.51 34.55 2.07
C THR A 132 -8.07 33.32 2.86
N PRO A 133 -9.00 32.42 3.21
CA PRO A 133 -8.70 31.26 4.03
C PRO A 133 -7.63 30.37 3.39
N GLU A 134 -6.63 29.97 4.18
CA GLU A 134 -5.53 29.08 3.77
C GLU A 134 -6.04 27.80 3.11
N LEU A 135 -7.13 27.21 3.59
CA LEU A 135 -7.76 26.02 3.00
C LEU A 135 -8.22 26.23 1.56
N GLU A 136 -8.80 27.40 1.26
CA GLU A 136 -9.26 27.71 -0.10
C GLU A 136 -8.08 28.01 -1.03
N ALA A 137 -7.06 28.71 -0.52
CA ALA A 137 -5.81 28.93 -1.25
C ALA A 137 -5.10 27.59 -1.56
N ALA A 138 -4.99 26.70 -0.56
CA ALA A 138 -4.40 25.37 -0.69
C ALA A 138 -5.17 24.50 -1.69
N ARG A 139 -6.50 24.54 -1.68
CA ARG A 139 -7.35 23.86 -2.67
C ARG A 139 -7.11 24.39 -4.09
N ALA A 140 -6.95 25.70 -4.23
CA ALA A 140 -6.73 26.36 -5.52
C ALA A 140 -5.34 26.09 -6.13
N THR A 141 -4.37 25.58 -5.36
CA THR A 141 -3.02 25.27 -5.89
C THR A 141 -3.01 24.15 -6.92
N GLY A 142 -3.98 23.24 -6.87
CA GLY A 142 -3.99 22.01 -7.68
C GLY A 142 -2.91 20.99 -7.29
N LEU A 143 -2.13 21.22 -6.22
CA LEU A 143 -1.15 20.27 -5.72
C LEU A 143 -1.88 19.07 -5.07
N PRO A 144 -1.49 17.81 -5.35
CA PRO A 144 -2.06 16.63 -4.70
C PRO A 144 -2.00 16.71 -3.17
N PHE A 145 -0.89 17.25 -2.65
CA PHE A 145 -0.66 17.55 -1.24
C PHE A 145 -0.31 19.04 -1.12
N ALA A 146 -1.28 19.86 -0.73
CA ALA A 146 -1.04 21.27 -0.48
C ALA A 146 -0.73 21.49 1.01
N PRO A 147 0.42 22.09 1.37
CA PRO A 147 0.74 22.34 2.77
C PRO A 147 -0.24 23.34 3.37
N VAL A 148 -0.64 23.07 4.62
CA VAL A 148 -1.43 24.00 5.45
C VAL A 148 -0.87 24.01 6.87
N CYS A 149 -1.19 25.06 7.63
CA CYS A 149 -0.71 25.24 8.99
C CYS A 149 0.82 25.27 9.10
N GLY A 150 1.50 25.87 8.12
CA GLY A 150 2.97 25.95 8.11
C GLY A 150 3.63 24.57 8.01
N ASP A 151 3.22 23.76 7.01
CA ASP A 151 3.69 22.39 6.75
C ASP A 151 3.39 21.35 7.85
N LEU A 152 2.58 21.71 8.85
CA LEU A 152 2.16 20.79 9.90
C LEU A 152 1.14 19.76 9.41
N LEU A 153 0.39 20.09 8.35
CA LEU A 153 -0.58 19.21 7.70
C LEU A 153 -0.51 19.35 6.18
N TYR A 154 -1.03 18.34 5.49
CA TYR A 154 -1.34 18.45 4.07
C TYR A 154 -2.86 18.42 3.85
N LEU A 155 -3.36 19.36 3.05
CA LEU A 155 -4.65 19.22 2.39
C LEU A 155 -4.47 18.30 1.17
N ARG A 156 -5.23 17.20 1.14
CA ARG A 156 -5.25 16.28 0.00
C ARG A 156 -6.24 16.80 -1.05
N ASN A 157 -5.74 17.14 -2.23
CA ASN A 157 -6.56 17.60 -3.36
C ASN A 157 -6.71 16.50 -4.41
N PRO A 158 -7.89 16.41 -5.06
CA PRO A 158 -8.11 15.44 -6.12
C PRO A 158 -7.23 15.77 -7.32
N VAL A 159 -6.55 14.76 -7.85
CA VAL A 159 -5.71 14.85 -9.04
C VAL A 159 -5.97 13.66 -9.96
N ALA A 160 -5.68 13.84 -11.25
CA ALA A 160 -5.72 12.74 -12.20
C ALA A 160 -4.39 11.99 -12.16
N GLY A 161 -4.43 10.68 -11.94
CA GLY A 161 -3.25 9.82 -12.02
C GLY A 161 -2.83 9.56 -13.46
N SER A 162 -1.54 9.36 -13.68
CA SER A 162 -0.98 8.88 -14.94
C SER A 162 -1.58 7.52 -15.30
N ARG A 163 -1.84 7.33 -16.59
CA ARG A 163 -2.23 6.06 -17.20
C ARG A 163 -1.36 5.82 -18.42
N THR A 164 -0.92 4.59 -18.65
CA THR A 164 -0.26 4.29 -19.92
C THR A 164 -1.26 4.39 -21.08
N SER A 165 -0.79 4.65 -22.30
CA SER A 165 -1.67 4.72 -23.48
C SER A 165 -2.46 3.41 -23.69
N LEU A 166 -1.86 2.28 -23.33
CA LEU A 166 -2.47 0.95 -23.41
C LEU A 166 -3.58 0.76 -22.36
N GLU A 167 -3.36 1.21 -21.13
CA GLU A 167 -4.39 1.20 -20.08
C GLU A 167 -5.59 2.09 -20.45
N ARG A 168 -5.33 3.29 -20.98
CA ARG A 168 -6.38 4.24 -21.39
C ARG A 168 -7.28 3.67 -22.48
N THR A 169 -6.69 3.05 -23.50
CA THR A 169 -7.44 2.42 -24.59
C THR A 169 -8.21 1.20 -24.10
N ALA A 170 -7.62 0.35 -23.25
CA ALA A 170 -8.31 -0.82 -22.70
C ALA A 170 -9.47 -0.45 -21.77
N GLU A 171 -9.34 0.59 -20.95
CA GLU A 171 -10.41 1.09 -20.07
C GLU A 171 -11.53 1.78 -20.86
N PHE A 172 -11.21 2.65 -21.81
CA PHE A 172 -12.22 3.30 -22.66
C PHE A 172 -13.09 2.29 -23.42
N LEU A 173 -12.45 1.28 -24.03
CA LEU A 173 -13.17 0.21 -24.73
C LEU A 173 -14.08 -0.60 -23.79
N ARG A 174 -13.72 -0.70 -22.50
CA ARG A 174 -14.48 -1.44 -21.49
C ARG A 174 -15.63 -0.62 -20.90
N ASP A 175 -15.43 0.67 -20.66
CA ASP A 175 -16.40 1.54 -19.99
C ASP A 175 -17.48 2.11 -20.94
N LYS A 176 -17.20 2.18 -22.24
CA LYS A 176 -18.07 2.86 -23.22
C LYS A 176 -18.67 1.95 -24.29
N ILE A 177 -18.17 0.73 -24.44
CA ILE A 177 -18.64 -0.20 -25.47
C ILE A 177 -19.20 -1.45 -24.79
N ALA A 178 -20.54 -1.52 -24.73
CA ALA A 178 -21.28 -2.65 -24.16
C ALA A 178 -21.31 -3.88 -25.08
N PHE A 179 -20.14 -4.32 -25.58
CA PHE A 179 -19.97 -5.58 -26.29
C PHE A 179 -18.77 -6.33 -25.71
N GLY A 180 -19.08 -7.41 -24.97
CA GLY A 180 -18.16 -8.17 -24.14
C GLY A 180 -17.02 -8.86 -24.90
N GLU A 181 -15.87 -8.89 -24.23
CA GLU A 181 -14.70 -9.78 -24.37
C GLU A 181 -13.92 -9.81 -25.71
N GLY A 182 -14.49 -9.45 -26.86
CA GLY A 182 -13.83 -9.63 -28.16
C GLY A 182 -12.72 -8.63 -28.53
N LEU A 183 -12.88 -7.34 -28.20
CA LEU A 183 -12.00 -6.27 -28.71
C LEU A 183 -10.73 -6.03 -27.87
N VAL A 184 -10.74 -6.45 -26.60
CA VAL A 184 -9.55 -6.44 -25.73
C VAL A 184 -8.49 -7.43 -26.24
N GLY A 185 -8.94 -8.52 -26.88
CA GLY A 185 -8.07 -9.50 -27.51
C GLY A 185 -7.29 -8.93 -28.69
N LEU A 186 -7.80 -7.95 -29.44
CA LEU A 186 -7.13 -7.44 -30.64
C LEU A 186 -5.92 -6.53 -30.32
N VAL A 187 -5.97 -5.74 -29.24
CA VAL A 187 -4.84 -4.88 -28.80
C VAL A 187 -3.79 -5.68 -28.03
N LYS A 188 -4.18 -6.79 -27.40
CA LYS A 188 -3.28 -7.64 -26.60
C LYS A 188 -2.72 -8.84 -27.37
N SER A 189 -3.43 -9.36 -28.38
CA SER A 189 -3.03 -10.58 -29.11
C SER A 189 -1.72 -10.44 -29.89
N THR A 190 -1.30 -9.22 -30.22
CA THR A 190 -0.08 -8.92 -31.01
C THR A 190 1.19 -8.64 -30.18
N LEU A 191 1.15 -8.63 -28.84
CA LEU A 191 2.25 -8.08 -28.03
C LEU A 191 2.80 -8.93 -26.87
N TYR A 192 2.10 -9.98 -26.42
CA TYR A 192 2.39 -10.59 -25.10
C TYR A 192 2.65 -12.10 -25.04
N LYS A 193 2.85 -12.80 -26.17
CA LYS A 193 3.43 -14.16 -26.12
C LYS A 193 4.95 -14.06 -26.01
N ASP A 194 5.51 -14.58 -24.93
CA ASP A 194 6.95 -14.72 -24.64
C ASP A 194 7.80 -13.43 -24.63
N ARG A 195 7.23 -12.23 -24.83
CA ARG A 195 7.98 -10.96 -24.88
C ARG A 195 8.75 -10.62 -23.60
N TYR A 196 8.27 -11.08 -22.45
CA TYR A 196 8.91 -10.85 -21.15
C TYR A 196 9.66 -12.07 -20.62
N LEU A 197 9.69 -13.19 -21.36
CA LEU A 197 10.45 -14.36 -20.95
C LEU A 197 11.93 -13.99 -20.99
N GLU A 198 12.52 -13.93 -19.80
CA GLU A 198 13.95 -13.78 -19.61
C GLU A 198 14.51 -15.16 -19.23
N SER A 199 15.63 -15.54 -19.85
CA SER A 199 16.34 -16.77 -19.52
C SER A 199 17.84 -16.54 -19.73
N GLY A 200 18.53 -16.27 -18.63
CA GLY A 200 19.96 -16.05 -18.56
C GLY A 200 20.76 -17.31 -18.86
N ALA A 201 21.91 -17.11 -19.52
CA ALA A 201 22.89 -18.17 -19.72
C ALA A 201 23.62 -18.48 -18.40
N LEU A 202 23.98 -19.75 -18.21
CA LEU A 202 24.90 -20.16 -17.16
C LEU A 202 26.34 -19.87 -17.62
N VAL A 203 27.18 -19.41 -16.70
CA VAL A 203 28.58 -19.09 -16.94
C VAL A 203 29.46 -20.09 -16.18
N THR A 204 30.35 -20.76 -16.90
CA THR A 204 31.34 -21.69 -16.32
C THR A 204 32.57 -20.91 -15.83
N ASP A 205 33.14 -21.30 -14.69
CA ASP A 205 34.40 -20.77 -14.14
C ASP A 205 34.44 -19.25 -13.90
N ALA A 206 33.35 -18.67 -13.38
CA ALA A 206 33.26 -17.25 -13.04
C ALA A 206 33.25 -16.99 -11.52
N ASP A 207 33.93 -15.92 -11.08
CA ASP A 207 33.81 -15.38 -9.73
C ASP A 207 32.52 -14.52 -9.64
N PRO A 208 31.57 -14.86 -8.76
CA PRO A 208 30.30 -14.14 -8.60
C PRO A 208 30.43 -12.81 -7.83
N GLY A 209 31.60 -12.50 -7.26
CA GLY A 209 31.78 -11.31 -6.43
C GLY A 209 31.25 -11.47 -5.00
N ARG A 210 31.04 -10.34 -4.30
CA ARG A 210 30.79 -10.32 -2.85
C ARG A 210 29.30 -10.44 -2.51
N ALA A 211 28.85 -11.66 -2.21
CA ALA A 211 27.52 -11.91 -1.66
C ALA A 211 27.40 -11.48 -0.18
N ALA A 212 26.19 -11.11 0.24
CA ALA A 212 25.79 -10.83 1.61
C ALA A 212 25.52 -12.13 2.38
N ALA A 213 26.58 -12.83 2.76
CA ALA A 213 26.52 -14.16 3.38
C ALA A 213 25.57 -14.26 4.59
N ALA A 214 25.39 -13.18 5.35
CA ALA A 214 24.49 -13.12 6.51
C ALA A 214 23.00 -13.35 6.17
N LEU A 215 22.59 -13.11 4.92
CA LEU A 215 21.22 -13.38 4.45
C LEU A 215 21.01 -14.85 4.04
N GLY A 216 22.11 -15.63 4.00
CA GLY A 216 22.14 -16.98 3.44
C GLY A 216 21.95 -16.96 1.92
N ARG A 217 21.47 -18.09 1.40
CA ARG A 217 21.18 -18.29 -0.03
C ARG A 217 19.90 -19.12 -0.20
N ALA A 218 19.29 -19.04 -1.37
CA ALA A 218 18.18 -19.92 -1.71
C ALA A 218 18.63 -21.39 -1.67
N ARG A 219 17.72 -22.30 -1.31
CA ARG A 219 17.96 -23.75 -1.30
C ARG A 219 17.87 -24.32 -2.71
N LEU A 220 19.03 -24.44 -3.35
CA LEU A 220 19.19 -24.96 -4.70
C LEU A 220 19.94 -26.31 -4.68
N ALA A 221 19.81 -27.10 -5.74
CA ALA A 221 20.60 -28.31 -5.94
C ALA A 221 22.07 -28.00 -6.26
N ASP A 222 22.30 -26.89 -6.96
CA ASP A 222 23.61 -26.32 -7.26
C ASP A 222 23.48 -24.79 -7.41
N HIS A 223 24.59 -24.08 -7.37
CA HIS A 223 24.68 -22.62 -7.37
C HIS A 223 25.55 -22.12 -8.54
N PRO A 224 25.13 -22.33 -9.80
CA PRO A 224 25.90 -21.84 -10.93
C PRO A 224 25.86 -20.30 -11.00
N VAL A 225 26.86 -19.71 -11.65
CA VAL A 225 26.84 -18.29 -12.02
C VAL A 225 25.92 -18.10 -13.22
N MET A 226 25.07 -17.09 -13.17
CA MET A 226 24.15 -16.72 -14.24
C MET A 226 24.37 -15.28 -14.71
N TYR A 227 24.11 -15.07 -15.99
CA TYR A 227 23.86 -13.75 -16.54
C TYR A 227 22.42 -13.32 -16.21
N THR A 228 22.24 -12.10 -15.70
CA THR A 228 20.91 -11.50 -15.50
C THR A 228 20.78 -10.22 -16.33
N THR A 229 19.54 -9.88 -16.67
CA THR A 229 19.14 -8.59 -17.29
C THR A 229 18.69 -7.55 -16.26
N MET A 230 19.00 -7.78 -14.98
CA MET A 230 18.72 -6.85 -13.90
C MET A 230 19.50 -5.55 -14.07
N THR A 231 18.87 -4.42 -13.76
CA THR A 231 19.46 -3.09 -13.98
C THR A 231 20.02 -2.41 -12.72
N PHE A 232 20.25 -3.18 -11.66
CA PHE A 232 20.85 -2.66 -10.43
C PHE A 232 22.38 -2.70 -10.46
N ASP A 233 23.00 -1.68 -9.88
CA ASP A 233 24.42 -1.72 -9.54
C ASP A 233 24.60 -2.48 -8.21
N LEU A 234 25.54 -3.42 -8.18
CA LEU A 234 25.76 -4.33 -7.06
C LEU A 234 27.11 -4.07 -6.39
N VAL A 235 27.17 -4.12 -5.06
CA VAL A 235 28.40 -3.92 -4.30
C VAL A 235 29.33 -5.12 -4.49
N GLY A 236 30.44 -4.91 -5.20
CA GLY A 236 31.47 -5.93 -5.40
C GLY A 236 31.02 -7.11 -6.26
N ALA A 237 29.99 -6.93 -7.10
CA ALA A 237 29.47 -7.91 -8.04
C ALA A 237 28.92 -7.21 -9.30
N SER A 238 28.46 -7.99 -10.27
CA SER A 238 27.81 -7.48 -11.48
C SER A 238 26.55 -8.29 -11.78
N PRO A 239 25.44 -7.67 -12.24
CA PRO A 239 24.27 -8.40 -12.72
C PRO A 239 24.58 -9.44 -13.79
N THR A 240 25.68 -9.28 -14.53
CA THR A 240 26.11 -10.23 -15.57
C THR A 240 26.77 -11.50 -15.04
N ARG A 241 27.12 -11.53 -13.74
CA ARG A 241 27.82 -12.64 -13.07
C ARG A 241 27.33 -12.76 -11.63
N MET A 242 26.13 -13.32 -11.45
CA MET A 242 25.56 -13.58 -10.12
C MET A 242 25.50 -15.08 -9.86
N GLU A 243 26.02 -15.53 -8.71
CA GLU A 243 25.73 -16.88 -8.20
C GLU A 243 24.21 -17.01 -7.93
N MET A 244 23.58 -18.03 -8.50
CA MET A 244 22.14 -18.25 -8.33
C MET A 244 21.74 -18.43 -6.86
N GLY A 245 20.71 -17.69 -6.45
CA GLY A 245 20.14 -17.75 -5.12
C GLY A 245 20.92 -16.99 -4.04
N ALA A 246 22.06 -16.39 -4.36
CA ALA A 246 22.82 -15.55 -3.44
C ALA A 246 22.30 -14.10 -3.42
N TRP A 247 22.35 -13.47 -2.25
CA TRP A 247 21.95 -12.06 -2.08
C TRP A 247 23.14 -11.12 -2.27
N TYR A 248 22.95 -10.04 -3.02
CA TYR A 248 23.95 -9.00 -3.26
C TYR A 248 23.40 -7.65 -2.83
N ALA A 249 24.18 -6.85 -2.11
CA ALA A 249 23.75 -5.51 -1.73
C ALA A 249 23.68 -4.60 -2.95
N LEU A 250 22.65 -3.75 -3.02
CA LEU A 250 22.58 -2.69 -4.01
C LEU A 250 23.57 -1.57 -3.65
N ASP A 251 24.29 -1.08 -4.65
CA ASP A 251 25.14 0.09 -4.48
C ASP A 251 24.30 1.36 -4.22
N GLY A 252 24.78 2.24 -3.36
CA GLY A 252 24.06 3.47 -2.97
C GLY A 252 22.73 3.27 -2.20
N ALA A 253 22.30 2.03 -1.95
CA ALA A 253 21.02 1.74 -1.30
C ALA A 253 21.16 0.77 -0.10
N PRO A 254 21.71 1.22 1.04
CA PRO A 254 21.87 0.39 2.23
C PRO A 254 20.56 -0.25 2.68
N GLY A 255 20.62 -1.54 3.03
CA GLY A 255 19.46 -2.34 3.45
C GLY A 255 18.67 -3.00 2.32
N ILE A 256 19.00 -2.71 1.06
CA ILE A 256 18.35 -3.29 -0.12
C ILE A 256 19.29 -4.27 -0.80
N TYR A 257 18.77 -5.45 -1.17
CA TYR A 257 19.54 -6.55 -1.74
C TYR A 257 18.84 -7.12 -2.97
N ALA A 258 19.60 -7.64 -3.91
CA ALA A 258 19.11 -8.34 -5.09
C ALA A 258 19.52 -9.82 -5.09
N SER A 259 18.68 -10.65 -5.69
CA SER A 259 18.98 -12.06 -5.97
C SER A 259 18.30 -12.51 -7.26
N ALA A 260 18.81 -13.57 -7.86
CA ALA A 260 18.24 -14.16 -9.06
C ALA A 260 18.35 -15.70 -9.04
N LEU A 261 17.39 -16.39 -9.64
CA LEU A 261 17.48 -17.84 -9.89
C LEU A 261 16.60 -18.28 -11.06
N GLN A 262 16.80 -19.52 -11.50
CA GLN A 262 15.88 -20.24 -12.37
C GLN A 262 15.18 -21.37 -11.57
N PRO A 263 13.84 -21.48 -11.58
CA PRO A 263 13.11 -22.40 -10.70
C PRO A 263 13.52 -23.87 -10.79
N ARG A 264 14.01 -24.33 -11.95
CA ARG A 264 14.52 -25.70 -12.12
C ARG A 264 15.71 -26.06 -11.24
N MET A 265 16.43 -25.05 -10.73
CA MET A 265 17.62 -25.24 -9.90
C MET A 265 17.28 -25.47 -8.43
N ILE A 266 16.02 -25.28 -8.03
CA ILE A 266 15.57 -25.47 -6.64
C ILE A 266 15.82 -26.93 -6.20
N ASP A 267 16.25 -27.09 -4.94
CA ASP A 267 16.48 -28.38 -4.30
C ASP A 267 15.30 -29.34 -4.56
N ALA A 268 15.62 -30.57 -5.00
CA ALA A 268 14.62 -31.58 -5.35
C ALA A 268 13.69 -31.92 -4.19
N ALA A 269 14.15 -31.81 -2.94
CA ALA A 269 13.32 -32.01 -1.75
C ALA A 269 12.21 -30.94 -1.64
N ILE A 270 12.46 -29.71 -2.08
CA ILE A 270 11.45 -28.65 -2.12
C ILE A 270 10.50 -28.88 -3.29
N LEU A 271 11.04 -29.17 -4.49
CA LEU A 271 10.23 -29.37 -5.69
C LEU A 271 9.26 -30.56 -5.56
N ARG A 272 9.70 -31.64 -4.90
CA ARG A 272 8.93 -32.90 -4.73
C ARG A 272 8.24 -33.04 -3.37
N GLY A 273 8.52 -32.15 -2.41
CA GLY A 273 8.13 -32.32 -1.01
C GLY A 273 6.63 -32.31 -0.75
N ASP A 274 5.96 -31.18 -0.98
CA ASP A 274 4.53 -31.03 -0.72
C ASP A 274 3.71 -31.11 -2.02
N GLN A 275 2.65 -31.92 -2.05
CA GLN A 275 1.80 -32.12 -3.23
C GLN A 275 0.79 -30.99 -3.47
N ARG A 276 0.82 -29.89 -2.71
CA ARG A 276 -0.02 -28.68 -2.89
C ARG A 276 0.50 -27.75 -3.99
N ALA A 277 1.61 -28.06 -4.65
CA ALA A 277 2.09 -27.39 -5.86
C ALA A 277 2.26 -28.39 -7.02
N ASN A 278 1.99 -27.93 -8.25
CA ASN A 278 2.24 -28.74 -9.45
C ASN A 278 3.75 -28.82 -9.76
N PRO A 279 4.22 -29.86 -10.46
CA PRO A 279 5.56 -29.89 -11.03
C PRO A 279 5.80 -28.70 -11.96
N LEU A 280 7.04 -28.23 -12.02
CA LEU A 280 7.43 -27.16 -12.94
C LEU A 280 7.39 -27.64 -14.38
N ASP A 281 6.83 -26.82 -15.27
CA ASP A 281 6.95 -27.07 -16.71
C ASP A 281 8.33 -26.62 -17.28
N PRO A 282 8.71 -27.07 -18.50
CA PRO A 282 10.00 -26.74 -19.09
C PRO A 282 10.24 -25.24 -19.37
N VAL A 283 9.21 -24.40 -19.38
CA VAL A 283 9.32 -22.97 -19.63
C VAL A 283 9.52 -22.24 -18.31
N GLU A 284 8.61 -22.37 -17.35
CA GLU A 284 8.72 -21.70 -16.05
C GLU A 284 9.92 -22.22 -15.24
N GLY A 285 10.34 -23.47 -15.45
CA GLY A 285 11.55 -24.00 -14.86
C GLY A 285 12.82 -23.27 -15.32
N LYS A 286 12.82 -22.72 -16.54
CA LYS A 286 13.98 -22.01 -17.11
C LYS A 286 13.87 -20.49 -17.04
N ALA A 287 12.68 -19.96 -16.78
CA ALA A 287 12.42 -18.54 -16.67
C ALA A 287 13.22 -17.93 -15.52
N ASP A 288 13.83 -16.76 -15.76
CA ASP A 288 14.53 -16.03 -14.73
C ASP A 288 13.54 -15.41 -13.76
N VAL A 289 13.88 -15.50 -12.47
CA VAL A 289 13.17 -14.84 -11.39
C VAL A 289 14.14 -13.89 -10.70
N TYR A 290 13.73 -12.63 -10.60
CA TYR A 290 14.51 -11.59 -9.93
C TYR A 290 13.83 -11.18 -8.64
N LEU A 291 14.61 -11.08 -7.57
CA LEU A 291 14.10 -10.78 -6.24
C LEU A 291 14.83 -9.58 -5.66
N VAL A 292 14.09 -8.76 -4.92
CA VAL A 292 14.62 -7.66 -4.13
C VAL A 292 14.23 -7.86 -2.67
N GLY A 293 15.23 -7.86 -1.80
CA GLY A 293 15.07 -8.03 -0.38
C GLY A 293 15.30 -6.72 0.38
N PHE A 294 14.51 -6.49 1.43
CA PHE A 294 14.55 -5.31 2.28
C PHE A 294 14.69 -5.71 3.75
N ASP A 295 15.72 -5.20 4.42
CA ASP A 295 15.88 -5.34 5.87
C ASP A 295 14.93 -4.36 6.60
N LEU A 296 13.80 -4.86 7.10
CA LEU A 296 12.78 -4.02 7.74
C LEU A 296 13.23 -3.44 9.10
N SER A 297 14.40 -3.82 9.62
CA SER A 297 15.01 -3.08 10.72
C SER A 297 15.32 -1.63 10.32
N LEU A 298 15.63 -1.38 9.04
CA LEU A 298 16.03 -0.08 8.49
C LEU A 298 14.90 0.70 7.81
N PHE A 299 13.74 0.07 7.58
CA PHE A 299 12.65 0.67 6.81
C PHE A 299 11.30 0.61 7.50
N ASP A 300 10.53 1.67 7.33
CA ASP A 300 9.08 1.66 7.55
C ASP A 300 8.39 1.22 6.25
N LEU A 301 7.44 0.31 6.33
CA LEU A 301 6.59 -0.10 5.21
C LEU A 301 5.28 0.70 5.23
N GLY A 302 4.84 1.16 4.06
CA GLY A 302 3.53 1.76 3.87
C GLY A 302 2.82 1.24 2.63
N TYR A 303 1.55 1.60 2.51
CA TYR A 303 0.67 1.26 1.40
C TYR A 303 -0.24 2.46 1.11
N GLU A 304 -0.37 2.80 -0.18
CA GLU A 304 -1.26 3.85 -0.65
C GLU A 304 -2.09 3.37 -1.83
N THR A 305 -3.30 3.94 -1.94
CA THR A 305 -4.16 3.70 -3.10
C THR A 305 -3.81 4.64 -4.23
N GLY A 306 -4.03 4.18 -5.46
CA GLY A 306 -3.99 5.02 -6.65
C GLY A 306 -5.09 6.09 -6.63
N THR A 307 -5.03 7.03 -7.57
CA THR A 307 -6.12 8.01 -7.75
C THR A 307 -7.46 7.35 -8.12
N GLU A 308 -7.43 6.08 -8.55
CA GLU A 308 -8.60 5.33 -8.98
C GLU A 308 -8.62 3.90 -8.47
N HIS A 309 -7.50 3.17 -8.61
CA HIS A 309 -7.44 1.75 -8.30
C HIS A 309 -6.77 1.46 -6.95
N PRO A 310 -7.24 0.42 -6.24
CA PRO A 310 -8.45 -0.35 -6.52
C PRO A 310 -9.71 0.47 -6.24
N ARG A 311 -10.67 0.43 -7.17
CA ARG A 311 -11.99 1.05 -6.96
C ARG A 311 -12.77 0.36 -5.82
N LEU A 312 -13.93 0.91 -5.49
CA LEU A 312 -14.76 0.52 -4.33
C LEU A 312 -16.10 -0.10 -4.73
N ASP A 313 -16.44 -0.07 -6.02
CA ASP A 313 -17.65 -0.66 -6.58
C ASP A 313 -17.60 -2.19 -6.63
N TRP A 314 -18.69 -2.80 -7.10
CA TRP A 314 -18.76 -4.24 -7.29
C TRP A 314 -17.83 -4.72 -8.41
N SER A 315 -16.89 -5.60 -8.08
CA SER A 315 -16.28 -6.47 -9.10
C SER A 315 -17.38 -7.24 -9.86
N PRO A 316 -17.25 -7.43 -11.19
CA PRO A 316 -18.19 -8.24 -11.95
C PRO A 316 -17.95 -9.75 -11.79
N ARG A 317 -16.85 -10.17 -11.14
CA ARG A 317 -16.44 -11.57 -11.03
C ARG A 317 -17.39 -12.43 -10.19
N PRO A 318 -17.83 -12.00 -8.98
CA PRO A 318 -18.69 -12.84 -8.17
C PRO A 318 -20.03 -13.15 -8.87
N PRO A 319 -20.59 -14.35 -8.65
CA PRO A 319 -21.93 -14.70 -9.13
C PRO A 319 -22.95 -13.63 -8.76
N GLU A 320 -23.98 -13.45 -9.58
CA GLU A 320 -25.03 -12.46 -9.33
C GLU A 320 -25.69 -12.64 -7.95
N ALA A 321 -25.93 -13.89 -7.53
CA ALA A 321 -26.52 -14.19 -6.23
C ALA A 321 -25.65 -13.74 -5.03
N ALA A 322 -24.34 -13.56 -5.22
CA ALA A 322 -23.43 -13.06 -4.19
C ALA A 322 -23.35 -11.53 -4.13
N ARG A 323 -23.98 -10.82 -5.09
CA ARG A 323 -23.95 -9.36 -5.21
C ARG A 323 -25.29 -8.78 -4.80
N ASN A 324 -25.30 -8.03 -3.70
CA ASN A 324 -26.48 -7.29 -3.29
C ASN A 324 -26.63 -6.03 -4.17
N ARG A 325 -27.49 -6.10 -5.19
CA ARG A 325 -27.74 -5.00 -6.15
C ARG A 325 -28.34 -3.74 -5.53
N ALA A 326 -28.89 -3.82 -4.32
CA ALA A 326 -29.36 -2.63 -3.60
C ALA A 326 -28.21 -1.79 -3.02
N LEU A 327 -27.01 -2.38 -2.89
CA LEU A 327 -25.82 -1.70 -2.41
C LEU A 327 -24.99 -1.17 -3.58
N PRO A 328 -24.45 0.06 -3.48
CA PRO A 328 -23.59 0.62 -4.52
C PRO A 328 -22.26 -0.16 -4.69
N GLY A 329 -21.76 -0.79 -3.62
CA GLY A 329 -20.58 -1.65 -3.60
C GLY A 329 -20.66 -2.68 -2.47
N PRO A 330 -19.70 -3.61 -2.37
CA PRO A 330 -19.73 -4.71 -1.40
C PRO A 330 -19.66 -4.26 0.07
N ASP A 331 -19.14 -3.04 0.31
CA ASP A 331 -19.05 -2.45 1.64
C ASP A 331 -20.12 -1.35 1.86
N GLY A 332 -21.12 -1.26 0.97
CA GLY A 332 -22.21 -0.28 1.06
C GLY A 332 -21.93 1.09 0.44
N PHE A 333 -20.75 1.30 -0.16
CA PHE A 333 -20.36 2.48 -0.95
C PHE A 333 -19.58 2.04 -2.20
N ALA A 334 -19.52 2.93 -3.20
CA ALA A 334 -18.76 2.71 -4.46
C ALA A 334 -17.71 3.78 -4.73
N ARG A 335 -17.62 4.81 -3.88
CA ARG A 335 -16.72 5.95 -4.05
C ARG A 335 -16.04 6.30 -2.72
N PRO A 336 -14.82 6.88 -2.78
CA PRO A 336 -14.07 7.21 -1.58
C PRO A 336 -14.55 8.51 -0.94
N ASP A 337 -15.50 9.25 -1.55
CA ASP A 337 -15.94 10.55 -1.06
C ASP A 337 -16.35 10.52 0.43
N PRO A 338 -15.90 11.50 1.24
CA PRO A 338 -15.12 12.69 0.88
C PRO A 338 -13.58 12.50 0.95
N LEU A 339 -13.09 11.27 1.06
CA LEU A 339 -11.66 10.96 1.07
C LEU A 339 -11.07 11.09 -0.34
N VAL A 340 -9.81 11.50 -0.38
CA VAL A 340 -9.10 11.86 -1.61
C VAL A 340 -7.85 10.98 -1.76
N PRO A 341 -7.94 9.89 -2.53
CA PRO A 341 -6.77 9.14 -2.98
C PRO A 341 -5.89 9.98 -3.91
N THR A 342 -4.59 10.02 -3.69
CA THR A 342 -3.65 10.85 -4.45
C THR A 342 -2.77 10.04 -5.41
N GLY A 343 -2.63 8.72 -5.20
CA GLY A 343 -1.80 7.87 -6.04
C GLY A 343 -0.31 8.22 -6.02
N MET A 344 0.17 8.91 -4.99
CA MET A 344 1.57 9.22 -4.79
C MET A 344 1.87 9.45 -3.31
N LEU A 345 3.15 9.37 -2.97
CA LEU A 345 3.65 9.70 -1.63
C LEU A 345 3.46 11.18 -1.30
N SER A 346 3.26 11.45 -0.02
CA SER A 346 3.33 12.82 0.48
C SER A 346 4.76 13.38 0.33
N PRO A 347 4.93 14.71 0.19
CA PRO A 347 6.26 15.31 0.10
C PRO A 347 7.17 14.98 1.31
N ALA A 348 6.60 14.75 2.50
CA ALA A 348 7.34 14.35 3.69
C ALA A 348 7.92 12.94 3.55
N GLU A 349 7.13 11.99 3.05
CA GLU A 349 7.55 10.60 2.84
C GLU A 349 8.52 10.46 1.66
N ALA A 350 8.28 11.22 0.58
CA ALA A 350 9.12 11.20 -0.63
C ALA A 350 10.60 11.48 -0.35
N ARG A 351 10.92 12.28 0.68
CA ARG A 351 12.31 12.58 1.08
C ARG A 351 13.07 11.37 1.63
N ARG A 352 12.34 10.37 2.12
CA ARG A 352 12.90 9.18 2.76
C ARG A 352 12.65 7.91 1.96
N VAL A 353 12.04 8.01 0.77
CA VAL A 353 11.67 6.84 -0.01
C VAL A 353 12.92 6.03 -0.37
N ALA A 354 12.83 4.72 -0.15
CA ALA A 354 13.87 3.74 -0.44
C ALA A 354 13.46 2.79 -1.55
N ALA A 355 12.16 2.49 -1.65
CA ALA A 355 11.60 1.71 -2.75
C ALA A 355 10.10 1.93 -2.89
N THR A 356 9.58 1.66 -4.08
CA THR A 356 8.14 1.53 -4.37
C THR A 356 7.91 0.33 -5.26
N PHE A 357 6.80 -0.38 -5.07
CA PHE A 357 6.37 -1.44 -5.98
C PHE A 357 4.85 -1.53 -6.03
N THR A 358 4.32 -1.98 -7.17
CA THR A 358 2.86 -2.08 -7.36
C THR A 358 2.22 -2.99 -6.32
N GLY A 359 1.05 -2.58 -5.85
CA GLY A 359 0.30 -3.27 -4.80
C GLY A 359 -0.46 -4.47 -5.33
N GLY A 360 -1.79 -4.37 -5.34
CA GLY A 360 -2.66 -5.48 -5.64
C GLY A 360 -3.51 -5.30 -6.88
N PHE A 361 -4.46 -6.21 -7.05
CA PHE A 361 -5.35 -6.23 -8.21
C PHE A 361 -6.32 -5.04 -8.21
N LYS A 362 -6.66 -4.53 -9.40
CA LYS A 362 -7.82 -3.64 -9.60
C LYS A 362 -9.10 -4.30 -9.10
N ARG A 363 -10.12 -3.50 -8.78
CA ARG A 363 -11.40 -3.99 -8.23
C ARG A 363 -12.07 -5.05 -9.10
N GLU A 364 -11.99 -4.93 -10.42
CA GLU A 364 -12.59 -5.87 -11.37
C GLU A 364 -11.95 -7.27 -11.29
N HIS A 365 -10.73 -7.37 -10.76
CA HIS A 365 -9.99 -8.61 -10.60
C HIS A 365 -9.80 -9.02 -9.14
N GLY A 366 -9.98 -8.08 -8.20
CA GLY A 366 -9.85 -8.30 -6.76
C GLY A 366 -11.10 -8.88 -6.11
N ALA A 367 -11.72 -9.90 -6.70
CA ALA A 367 -12.81 -10.68 -6.09
C ALA A 367 -12.90 -12.06 -6.74
N PHE A 368 -13.46 -13.03 -6.04
CA PHE A 368 -13.51 -14.42 -6.49
C PHE A 368 -14.56 -14.62 -7.57
N ARG A 369 -14.16 -15.23 -8.69
CA ARG A 369 -15.08 -15.61 -9.77
C ARG A 369 -15.83 -16.91 -9.46
N SER A 370 -15.19 -17.82 -8.73
CA SER A 370 -15.66 -19.19 -8.53
C SER A 370 -15.16 -19.77 -7.21
N GLY A 371 -15.79 -20.87 -6.77
CA GLY A 371 -15.46 -21.54 -5.51
C GLY A 371 -16.18 -20.93 -4.30
N PRO A 372 -15.96 -21.48 -3.09
CA PRO A 372 -16.69 -21.08 -1.89
C PRO A 372 -16.58 -19.58 -1.55
N LEU A 373 -15.39 -18.99 -1.78
CA LEU A 373 -15.13 -17.58 -1.51
C LEU A 373 -15.88 -16.65 -2.50
N ALA A 374 -16.27 -17.14 -3.67
CA ALA A 374 -17.10 -16.36 -4.60
C ALA A 374 -18.57 -16.23 -4.15
N ALA A 375 -19.05 -17.17 -3.34
CA ALA A 375 -20.46 -17.25 -2.93
C ALA A 375 -20.75 -16.57 -1.59
N THR A 376 -19.72 -16.23 -0.82
CA THR A 376 -19.82 -15.74 0.56
C THR A 376 -19.10 -14.40 0.71
N ASN A 377 -19.43 -13.64 1.77
CA ASN A 377 -18.86 -12.32 2.07
C ASN A 377 -18.76 -11.42 0.82
N HIS A 378 -19.86 -11.29 0.09
CA HIS A 378 -19.94 -10.48 -1.13
C HIS A 378 -18.97 -10.90 -2.25
N GLY A 379 -18.49 -12.14 -2.25
CA GLY A 379 -17.53 -12.64 -3.24
C GLY A 379 -16.07 -12.38 -2.86
N HIS A 380 -15.82 -12.12 -1.58
CA HIS A 380 -14.49 -11.91 -1.00
C HIS A 380 -13.69 -10.87 -1.81
N HIS A 381 -14.25 -9.65 -1.95
CA HIS A 381 -13.48 -8.54 -2.50
C HIS A 381 -12.25 -8.28 -1.66
N TYR A 382 -11.11 -8.08 -2.31
CA TYR A 382 -9.83 -7.95 -1.63
C TYR A 382 -9.81 -6.65 -0.83
N GLY A 383 -9.73 -6.78 0.49
CA GLY A 383 -9.74 -5.67 1.43
C GLY A 383 -8.44 -4.87 1.44
N PHE A 384 -8.55 -3.62 1.90
CA PHE A 384 -7.41 -2.76 2.13
C PHE A 384 -7.71 -1.61 3.11
N VAL A 385 -6.66 -1.23 3.84
CA VAL A 385 -6.65 -0.21 4.89
C VAL A 385 -5.49 0.75 4.63
N VAL A 386 -5.77 2.05 4.69
CA VAL A 386 -4.76 3.12 4.53
C VAL A 386 -4.86 4.08 5.70
N HIS A 387 -3.74 4.34 6.39
CA HIS A 387 -3.70 5.19 7.59
C HIS A 387 -4.79 4.85 8.63
N GLY A 388 -5.04 3.55 8.83
CA GLY A 388 -6.07 3.01 9.73
C GLY A 388 -7.51 3.19 9.24
N THR A 389 -7.71 3.74 8.05
CA THR A 389 -9.01 3.91 7.40
C THR A 389 -9.32 2.71 6.51
N VAL A 390 -10.40 2.01 6.81
CA VAL A 390 -10.88 0.85 6.05
C VAL A 390 -11.55 1.36 4.78
N LEU A 391 -10.89 1.20 3.64
CA LEU A 391 -11.47 1.55 2.34
C LEU A 391 -12.20 0.35 1.72
N SER A 392 -11.75 -0.87 2.01
CA SER A 392 -12.53 -2.08 1.74
C SER A 392 -12.27 -3.12 2.83
N ARG A 393 -13.32 -3.81 3.31
CA ARG A 393 -13.21 -4.69 4.48
C ARG A 393 -12.23 -5.83 4.23
N LEU A 394 -11.39 -6.13 5.22
CA LEU A 394 -10.50 -7.27 5.20
C LEU A 394 -11.31 -8.56 5.35
N GLN A 395 -11.21 -9.45 4.37
CA GLN A 395 -11.99 -10.68 4.30
C GLN A 395 -11.24 -11.88 4.89
N PRO A 396 -11.91 -12.77 5.64
CA PRO A 396 -11.31 -14.01 6.10
C PRO A 396 -10.79 -14.89 4.95
N GLY A 397 -9.76 -15.69 5.22
CA GLY A 397 -9.19 -16.63 4.26
C GLY A 397 -8.29 -16.01 3.18
N LEU A 398 -8.11 -14.68 3.19
CA LEU A 398 -7.28 -14.00 2.20
C LEU A 398 -5.89 -13.66 2.76
N ALA A 399 -4.87 -13.77 1.89
CA ALA A 399 -3.51 -13.38 2.19
C ALA A 399 -3.42 -11.86 2.33
N THR A 400 -2.93 -11.39 3.48
CA THR A 400 -2.84 -9.98 3.86
C THR A 400 -1.40 -9.63 4.23
N LEU A 401 -0.84 -8.60 3.61
CA LEU A 401 0.32 -7.86 4.12
C LEU A 401 -0.18 -6.66 4.91
N TYR A 402 0.27 -6.51 6.15
CA TYR A 402 -0.19 -5.44 7.04
C TYR A 402 0.95 -4.82 7.84
N VAL A 403 0.68 -3.61 8.32
CA VAL A 403 1.56 -2.82 9.19
C VAL A 403 0.74 -2.31 10.35
N LEU A 404 1.24 -2.50 11.57
CA LEU A 404 0.60 -2.04 12.79
C LEU A 404 0.93 -0.56 13.07
N THR A 405 0.17 0.06 13.96
CA THR A 405 0.38 1.46 14.38
C THR A 405 1.72 1.68 15.09
N ASP A 406 2.35 0.61 15.60
CA ASP A 406 3.71 0.63 16.16
C ASP A 406 4.82 0.35 15.12
N GLY A 407 4.46 0.16 13.84
CA GLY A 407 5.39 -0.09 12.74
C GLY A 407 5.76 -1.55 12.52
N ARG A 408 5.29 -2.50 13.35
CA ARG A 408 5.51 -3.93 13.08
C ARG A 408 4.81 -4.33 11.78
N VAL A 409 5.54 -5.08 10.95
CA VAL A 409 5.06 -5.61 9.68
C VAL A 409 4.76 -7.09 9.83
N GLY A 410 3.65 -7.54 9.24
CA GLY A 410 3.28 -8.95 9.22
C GLY A 410 2.59 -9.35 7.92
N MET A 411 2.59 -10.65 7.65
CA MET A 411 1.91 -11.25 6.51
C MET A 411 1.26 -12.56 6.94
N ARG A 412 -0.01 -12.76 6.62
CA ARG A 412 -0.77 -13.96 7.04
C ARG A 412 -2.04 -14.16 6.22
N THR A 413 -2.65 -15.34 6.36
CA THR A 413 -4.07 -15.54 6.03
C THR A 413 -4.90 -14.82 7.08
N TRP A 414 -5.78 -13.92 6.64
CA TRP A 414 -6.64 -13.16 7.54
C TRP A 414 -7.69 -14.08 8.16
N ASP A 415 -7.82 -14.03 9.48
CA ASP A 415 -8.89 -14.67 10.23
C ASP A 415 -9.30 -13.70 11.33
N SER A 416 -10.60 -13.42 11.42
CA SER A 416 -11.16 -12.47 12.39
C SER A 416 -10.98 -12.92 13.84
N ALA A 417 -10.70 -14.20 14.10
CA ALA A 417 -10.55 -14.73 15.45
C ALA A 417 -9.19 -14.36 16.09
N ASP A 418 -8.13 -14.28 15.29
CA ASP A 418 -6.75 -14.16 15.78
C ASP A 418 -5.89 -13.14 14.98
N ALA A 419 -6.48 -12.44 14.01
CA ALA A 419 -5.84 -11.30 13.38
C ALA A 419 -5.59 -10.16 14.38
N PRO A 420 -4.57 -9.32 14.15
CA PRO A 420 -4.37 -8.13 14.97
C PRO A 420 -5.64 -7.26 15.01
N PRO A 421 -5.93 -6.61 16.14
CA PRO A 421 -7.11 -5.77 16.26
C PRO A 421 -7.13 -4.71 15.16
N LEU A 422 -8.28 -4.54 14.50
CA LEU A 422 -8.40 -3.61 13.36
C LEU A 422 -8.02 -2.16 13.72
N ARG A 423 -8.18 -1.75 14.99
CA ARG A 423 -7.75 -0.43 15.48
C ARG A 423 -6.23 -0.23 15.38
N GLU A 424 -5.47 -1.31 15.53
CA GLU A 424 -4.00 -1.34 15.53
C GLU A 424 -3.44 -1.48 14.12
N ILE A 425 -4.28 -1.72 13.10
CA ILE A 425 -3.83 -1.80 11.70
C ILE A 425 -3.69 -0.37 11.17
N ARG A 426 -2.47 0.00 10.76
CA ARG A 426 -2.20 1.25 10.04
C ARG A 426 -2.34 1.07 8.53
N PHE A 427 -1.79 -0.01 8.01
CA PHE A 427 -1.87 -0.37 6.59
C PHE A 427 -2.22 -1.83 6.45
N ALA A 428 -3.04 -2.19 5.47
CA ALA A 428 -3.26 -3.57 5.10
C ALA A 428 -3.69 -3.67 3.64
N ARG A 429 -3.29 -4.75 2.97
CA ARG A 429 -3.72 -5.06 1.62
C ARG A 429 -3.82 -6.57 1.42
N GLN A 430 -4.97 -7.01 0.93
CA GLN A 430 -5.22 -8.41 0.57
C GLN A 430 -4.99 -8.66 -0.90
N ASN A 431 -4.48 -9.83 -1.29
CA ASN A 431 -4.45 -10.29 -2.68
C ASN A 431 -4.68 -11.79 -2.77
N GLY A 432 -5.96 -12.19 -2.85
CA GLY A 432 -6.33 -13.59 -3.03
C GLY A 432 -5.88 -14.47 -1.88
N VAL A 433 -5.53 -15.72 -2.21
CA VAL A 433 -5.10 -16.75 -1.24
C VAL A 433 -3.57 -16.83 -1.15
N ALA A 434 -3.07 -17.51 -0.11
CA ALA A 434 -1.63 -17.69 0.11
C ALA A 434 -0.94 -18.42 -1.04
N LEU A 435 0.29 -17.99 -1.37
CA LEU A 435 1.24 -18.78 -2.16
C LEU A 435 2.03 -19.74 -1.28
N VAL A 436 2.46 -19.26 -0.12
CA VAL A 436 3.12 -20.04 0.93
C VAL A 436 2.49 -19.66 2.26
N GLU A 437 2.25 -20.64 3.10
CA GLU A 437 1.73 -20.47 4.46
C GLU A 437 2.38 -21.49 5.40
N PRO A 438 2.45 -21.22 6.72
CA PRO A 438 2.93 -22.19 7.68
C PRO A 438 1.95 -23.36 7.77
N ASP A 439 2.47 -24.57 7.72
CA ASP A 439 1.70 -25.78 7.97
C ASP A 439 1.19 -25.77 9.44
N PRO A 440 -0.12 -25.91 9.69
CA PRO A 440 -0.66 -25.76 11.04
C PRO A 440 -0.11 -26.77 12.07
N ALA A 441 0.37 -27.94 11.62
CA ALA A 441 0.87 -28.98 12.52
C ALA A 441 2.36 -28.83 12.81
N THR A 442 3.15 -28.37 11.83
CA THR A 442 4.62 -28.35 11.92
C THR A 442 5.24 -26.96 11.95
N GLY A 443 4.47 -25.92 11.61
CA GLY A 443 4.95 -24.56 11.42
C GLY A 443 5.85 -24.37 10.20
N GLN A 444 6.13 -25.42 9.42
CA GLN A 444 7.01 -25.36 8.26
C GLN A 444 6.31 -24.69 7.08
N PRO A 445 7.02 -23.89 6.27
CA PRO A 445 6.42 -23.23 5.11
C PRO A 445 6.06 -24.25 4.02
N VAL A 446 4.79 -24.30 3.66
CA VAL A 446 4.22 -25.18 2.62
C VAL A 446 3.48 -24.35 1.57
N PRO A 447 3.31 -24.85 0.33
CA PRO A 447 2.47 -24.16 -0.65
C PRO A 447 1.04 -24.01 -0.11
N GLY A 448 0.41 -22.87 -0.40
CA GLY A 448 -0.95 -22.60 0.04
C GLY A 448 -1.95 -23.64 -0.47
N ALA A 449 -3.00 -23.93 0.31
CA ALA A 449 -3.95 -25.00 0.03
C ALA A 449 -4.63 -24.93 -1.36
N MET A 450 -4.73 -23.73 -1.95
CA MET A 450 -5.36 -23.51 -3.25
C MET A 450 -4.37 -23.28 -4.39
N VAL A 451 -3.06 -23.41 -4.18
CA VAL A 451 -2.02 -23.15 -5.21
C VAL A 451 -2.22 -23.99 -6.49
N ARG A 452 -2.63 -25.25 -6.36
CA ARG A 452 -2.94 -26.12 -7.52
C ARG A 452 -4.31 -25.89 -8.14
N GLN A 453 -5.17 -25.11 -7.49
CA GLN A 453 -6.58 -24.97 -7.85
C GLN A 453 -6.79 -23.64 -8.58
N TRP A 454 -6.73 -23.65 -9.92
CA TRP A 454 -6.85 -22.42 -10.73
C TRP A 454 -8.07 -21.58 -10.33
N LEU A 455 -9.26 -22.15 -10.48
CA LEU A 455 -10.53 -21.44 -10.27
C LEU A 455 -10.79 -21.10 -8.79
N PRO A 456 -10.73 -22.05 -7.83
CA PRO A 456 -10.89 -21.73 -6.40
C PRO A 456 -9.83 -20.79 -5.84
N GLY A 457 -8.57 -20.89 -6.28
CA GLY A 457 -7.50 -19.97 -5.86
C GLY A 457 -7.57 -18.58 -6.51
N ASN A 458 -8.57 -18.36 -7.37
CA ASN A 458 -8.76 -17.13 -8.14
C ASN A 458 -7.50 -16.69 -8.90
N TRP A 459 -6.70 -17.66 -9.35
CA TRP A 459 -5.44 -17.40 -10.03
C TRP A 459 -5.74 -16.79 -11.39
N SER A 460 -5.41 -15.52 -11.59
CA SER A 460 -5.58 -14.88 -12.89
C SER A 460 -4.54 -15.43 -13.88
N GLY A 461 -4.94 -15.59 -15.13
CA GLY A 461 -4.04 -15.91 -16.25
C GLY A 461 -3.76 -14.67 -17.09
N SER A 462 -3.02 -14.85 -18.19
CA SER A 462 -2.75 -13.83 -19.19
C SER A 462 -4.03 -13.32 -19.86
N ASP A 463 -3.90 -12.35 -20.76
CA ASP A 463 -4.97 -11.89 -21.64
C ASP A 463 -5.58 -13.00 -22.52
N LYS A 464 -4.82 -14.07 -22.76
CA LYS A 464 -5.24 -15.28 -23.48
C LYS A 464 -5.73 -16.39 -22.56
N ALA A 465 -5.95 -16.07 -21.28
CA ALA A 465 -6.31 -17.01 -20.22
C ALA A 465 -5.29 -18.15 -20.05
N GLU A 466 -4.00 -17.90 -20.25
CA GLU A 466 -2.93 -18.86 -19.94
C GLU A 466 -2.48 -18.66 -18.49
N LEU A 467 -2.42 -19.71 -17.67
CA LEU A 467 -2.05 -19.59 -16.25
C LEU A 467 -0.60 -19.12 -16.07
N ARG A 468 0.29 -19.53 -16.96
CA ARG A 468 1.68 -19.09 -16.99
C ARG A 468 1.76 -17.70 -17.60
N THR A 469 2.28 -16.75 -16.84
CA THR A 469 2.35 -15.33 -17.25
C THR A 469 3.33 -14.54 -16.39
N LEU A 470 3.58 -13.28 -16.75
CA LEU A 470 4.36 -12.33 -15.97
C LEU A 470 3.68 -12.10 -14.61
N ARG A 471 4.41 -12.27 -13.50
CA ARG A 471 3.84 -12.13 -12.15
C ARG A 471 4.76 -11.36 -11.22
N ALA A 472 4.18 -10.73 -10.21
CA ALA A 472 4.88 -10.25 -9.04
C ALA A 472 4.36 -10.95 -7.77
N GLY A 473 5.19 -11.06 -6.76
CA GLY A 473 4.81 -11.57 -5.44
C GLY A 473 5.61 -10.91 -4.34
N ALA A 474 5.12 -11.04 -3.11
CA ALA A 474 5.85 -10.63 -1.92
C ALA A 474 5.86 -11.74 -0.88
N CYS A 475 6.94 -11.83 -0.11
CA CYS A 475 7.02 -12.73 1.03
C CYS A 475 7.68 -12.06 2.24
N LEU A 476 7.38 -12.58 3.42
CA LEU A 476 8.17 -12.30 4.62
C LEU A 476 8.98 -13.54 4.99
N ARG A 477 10.21 -13.29 5.44
CA ARG A 477 11.08 -14.29 6.05
C ARG A 477 11.83 -13.71 7.24
N PRO A 478 12.40 -14.56 8.11
CA PRO A 478 13.36 -14.11 9.10
C PRO A 478 14.63 -13.60 8.39
N GLY A 479 15.13 -12.46 8.86
CA GLY A 479 16.42 -11.89 8.50
C GLY A 479 17.34 -11.76 9.72
N PRO A 480 18.60 -11.37 9.51
CA PRO A 480 19.61 -11.30 10.56
C PRO A 480 19.26 -10.27 11.66
N ASN A 481 18.56 -9.20 11.30
CA ASN A 481 18.22 -8.08 12.19
C ASN A 481 16.72 -7.97 12.49
N GLY A 482 15.92 -8.95 12.07
CA GLY A 482 14.46 -8.91 12.15
C GLY A 482 13.81 -9.36 10.84
N PRO A 483 12.51 -9.06 10.64
CA PRO A 483 11.79 -9.43 9.42
C PRO A 483 12.45 -8.88 8.15
N PHE A 484 12.48 -9.69 7.11
CA PHE A 484 13.02 -9.36 5.80
C PHE A 484 11.90 -9.50 4.76
N LEU A 485 11.56 -8.39 4.10
CA LEU A 485 10.55 -8.37 3.04
C LEU A 485 11.20 -8.67 1.72
N VAL A 486 10.63 -9.59 0.95
CA VAL A 486 11.10 -9.91 -0.39
C VAL A 486 10.02 -9.58 -1.40
N TYR A 487 10.34 -8.74 -2.38
CA TYR A 487 9.60 -8.60 -3.62
C TYR A 487 10.21 -9.54 -4.68
N ALA A 488 9.38 -10.22 -5.45
CA ALA A 488 9.83 -11.09 -6.54
C ALA A 488 9.09 -10.78 -7.83
N TRP A 489 9.86 -10.63 -8.91
CA TRP A 489 9.39 -10.48 -10.28
C TRP A 489 9.69 -11.76 -11.05
N PHE A 490 8.63 -12.35 -11.61
CA PHE A 490 8.69 -13.59 -12.37
C PHE A 490 8.44 -13.26 -13.83
N SER A 491 9.48 -13.37 -14.66
CA SER A 491 9.40 -13.17 -16.12
C SER A 491 8.26 -13.97 -16.75
N THR A 492 8.09 -15.22 -16.29
CA THR A 492 6.88 -16.00 -16.49
C THR A 492 6.77 -17.12 -15.46
N ALA A 493 5.61 -17.29 -14.83
CA ALA A 493 5.41 -18.33 -13.82
C ALA A 493 3.93 -18.73 -13.66
N THR A 494 3.71 -19.96 -13.19
CA THR A 494 2.46 -20.36 -12.53
C THR A 494 2.53 -20.07 -11.01
N PRO A 495 1.39 -20.07 -10.28
CA PRO A 495 1.41 -20.00 -8.81
C PRO A 495 2.24 -21.09 -8.14
N SER A 496 2.35 -22.28 -8.77
CA SER A 496 3.16 -23.38 -8.26
C SER A 496 4.66 -23.05 -8.31
N ALA A 497 5.16 -22.51 -9.42
CA ALA A 497 6.54 -22.03 -9.49
C ALA A 497 6.82 -20.92 -8.48
N MET A 498 5.91 -19.95 -8.33
CA MET A 498 6.07 -18.88 -7.34
C MET A 498 6.19 -19.43 -5.91
N ALA A 499 5.30 -20.35 -5.52
CA ALA A 499 5.34 -20.97 -4.20
C ALA A 499 6.69 -21.69 -3.96
N ARG A 500 7.19 -22.44 -4.94
CA ARG A 500 8.49 -23.12 -4.84
C ARG A 500 9.66 -22.17 -4.69
N VAL A 501 9.67 -21.07 -5.45
CA VAL A 501 10.70 -20.04 -5.33
C VAL A 501 10.71 -19.45 -3.93
N PHE A 502 9.54 -19.06 -3.40
CA PHE A 502 9.47 -18.51 -2.05
C PHE A 502 9.86 -19.53 -0.97
N GLN A 503 9.50 -20.81 -1.12
CA GLN A 503 10.02 -21.86 -0.24
C GLN A 503 11.55 -21.99 -0.32
N ALA A 504 12.14 -21.92 -1.51
CA ALA A 504 13.58 -21.99 -1.70
C ALA A 504 14.30 -20.82 -1.01
N TYR A 505 13.70 -19.63 -0.98
CA TYR A 505 14.22 -18.47 -0.25
C TYR A 505 13.89 -18.46 1.24
N GLY A 506 13.25 -19.51 1.78
CA GLY A 506 12.95 -19.62 3.21
C GLY A 506 11.90 -18.62 3.68
N CYS A 507 10.93 -18.28 2.83
CA CYS A 507 9.79 -17.47 3.22
C CYS A 507 8.84 -18.24 4.15
N ASP A 508 8.44 -17.59 5.25
CA ASP A 508 7.45 -18.15 6.19
C ASP A 508 6.03 -18.02 5.61
N TYR A 509 5.78 -16.94 4.88
CA TYR A 509 4.51 -16.66 4.25
C TYR A 509 4.74 -15.86 2.96
N ALA A 510 3.95 -16.13 1.92
CA ALA A 510 4.02 -15.41 0.65
C ALA A 510 2.64 -15.18 0.02
N MET A 511 2.51 -14.08 -0.70
CA MET A 511 1.30 -13.69 -1.41
C MET A 511 1.59 -13.21 -2.83
N LEU A 512 0.59 -13.33 -3.70
CA LEU A 512 0.61 -12.79 -5.06
C LEU A 512 0.41 -11.27 -5.02
N LEU A 513 1.07 -10.55 -5.94
CA LEU A 513 0.79 -9.14 -6.23
C LEU A 513 0.13 -9.02 -7.61
N ASP A 514 -0.10 -7.81 -8.11
CA ASP A 514 -0.64 -7.67 -9.47
C ASP A 514 0.32 -8.23 -10.54
N MET A 515 -0.18 -8.45 -11.75
CA MET A 515 0.46 -9.29 -12.76
C MET A 515 0.21 -8.81 -14.20
N ASN A 516 0.70 -9.58 -15.17
CA ASN A 516 0.41 -9.50 -16.61
C ASN A 516 1.00 -8.31 -17.39
N ALA A 517 1.50 -7.27 -16.72
CA ALA A 517 2.16 -6.15 -17.40
C ALA A 517 3.27 -5.54 -16.56
N MET A 518 4.21 -4.83 -17.21
CA MET A 518 5.32 -4.17 -16.51
C MET A 518 4.82 -3.09 -15.55
N GLU A 519 3.75 -2.37 -15.91
CA GLU A 519 3.10 -1.38 -15.04
C GLU A 519 2.39 -1.98 -13.83
N HIS A 520 2.08 -3.28 -13.87
CA HIS A 520 1.43 -3.99 -12.77
C HIS A 520 2.43 -4.75 -11.89
N THR A 521 3.66 -4.92 -12.39
CA THR A 521 4.77 -5.58 -11.72
C THR A 521 5.93 -4.62 -11.51
N TYR A 522 5.65 -3.31 -11.47
CA TYR A 522 6.64 -2.26 -11.36
C TYR A 522 7.34 -2.33 -10.00
N MET A 523 8.66 -2.16 -10.02
CA MET A 523 9.46 -2.00 -8.82
C MET A 523 10.62 -1.05 -9.10
N ALA A 524 10.78 -0.09 -8.19
CA ALA A 524 11.86 0.87 -8.19
C ALA A 524 12.53 0.91 -6.81
N ALA A 525 13.85 1.05 -6.81
CA ALA A 525 14.68 1.35 -5.66
C ALA A 525 15.29 2.76 -5.81
N TYR A 526 15.49 3.41 -4.66
CA TYR A 526 15.89 4.80 -4.57
C TYR A 526 17.18 4.91 -3.73
N ALA A 527 18.24 5.37 -4.38
CA ALA A 527 19.54 5.64 -3.76
C ALA A 527 19.74 7.15 -3.59
N ALA A 528 20.58 7.54 -2.63
CA ALA A 528 20.97 8.94 -2.51
C ALA A 528 21.88 9.30 -3.69
N ASP A 529 21.60 10.41 -4.37
CA ASP A 529 22.47 10.92 -5.42
C ASP A 529 23.58 11.80 -4.80
N PRO A 530 24.88 11.56 -5.11
CA PRO A 530 25.98 12.41 -4.69
C PRO A 530 25.83 13.90 -5.07
N GLY A 531 25.12 14.21 -6.16
CA GLY A 531 24.81 15.57 -6.60
C GLY A 531 23.65 16.24 -5.85
N GLY A 532 23.03 15.53 -4.90
CA GLY A 532 21.79 15.93 -4.24
C GLY A 532 20.56 15.44 -5.00
N GLY A 533 19.62 14.81 -4.29
CA GLY A 533 18.42 14.20 -4.87
C GLY A 533 18.40 12.68 -4.69
N ILE A 534 17.60 12.01 -5.53
CA ILE A 534 17.37 10.56 -5.45
C ILE A 534 17.67 9.94 -6.81
N ALA A 535 18.59 8.98 -6.84
CA ALA A 535 18.86 8.15 -7.99
C ALA A 535 17.82 7.03 -8.07
N LEU A 536 17.14 6.92 -9.23
CA LEU A 536 16.08 5.96 -9.49
C LEU A 536 16.65 4.74 -10.22
N HIS A 537 16.52 3.56 -9.61
CA HIS A 537 16.90 2.29 -10.21
C HIS A 537 15.68 1.38 -10.35
N HIS A 538 15.53 0.77 -11.53
CA HIS A 538 14.47 -0.22 -11.78
C HIS A 538 15.02 -1.63 -11.65
N LEU A 539 14.15 -2.60 -11.38
CA LEU A 539 14.57 -4.00 -11.36
C LEU A 539 14.94 -4.50 -12.77
N VAL A 540 14.12 -4.17 -13.77
CA VAL A 540 14.37 -4.50 -15.18
C VAL A 540 14.19 -3.27 -16.06
N ALA A 541 14.94 -3.18 -17.16
CA ALA A 541 15.00 -2.02 -18.04
C ALA A 541 13.63 -1.56 -18.57
N GLY A 542 12.72 -2.51 -18.83
CA GLY A 542 11.37 -2.23 -19.33
C GLY A 542 10.54 -1.37 -18.38
N MET A 543 10.76 -1.47 -17.06
CA MET A 543 9.97 -0.72 -16.07
C MET A 543 10.17 0.79 -16.18
N ALA A 544 11.39 1.21 -16.55
CA ALA A 544 11.70 2.61 -16.68
C ALA A 544 10.81 3.29 -17.74
N GLN A 545 10.37 2.57 -18.78
CA GLN A 545 9.53 3.12 -19.85
C GLN A 545 8.13 3.56 -19.37
N ILE A 546 7.74 3.18 -18.15
CA ILE A 546 6.45 3.54 -17.55
C ILE A 546 6.52 4.91 -16.87
N ASP A 547 7.70 5.32 -16.41
CA ASP A 547 7.87 6.62 -15.74
C ASP A 547 7.45 7.77 -16.65
N ALA A 548 6.73 8.73 -16.06
CA ALA A 548 6.46 9.99 -16.72
C ALA A 548 7.78 10.70 -17.09
N ARG A 549 7.67 11.62 -18.05
CA ARG A 549 8.79 12.45 -18.50
C ARG A 549 8.48 13.91 -18.20
N ALA A 550 9.45 14.61 -17.63
CA ALA A 550 9.38 16.05 -17.50
C ALA A 550 9.66 16.71 -18.86
N ALA A 551 9.46 18.03 -18.93
CA ALA A 551 9.63 18.80 -20.17
C ALA A 551 11.06 18.74 -20.73
N ASP A 552 12.06 18.56 -19.87
CA ASP A 552 13.47 18.40 -20.23
C ASP A 552 13.85 16.97 -20.62
N GLY A 553 12.88 16.04 -20.65
CA GLY A 553 13.09 14.64 -20.97
C GLY A 553 13.60 13.79 -19.80
N SER A 554 13.83 14.37 -18.63
CA SER A 554 14.18 13.63 -17.42
C SER A 554 13.01 12.74 -16.95
N ARG A 555 13.34 11.67 -16.23
CA ARG A 555 12.32 10.74 -15.70
C ARG A 555 11.73 11.29 -14.43
N VAL A 556 10.41 11.27 -14.33
CA VAL A 556 9.68 11.57 -13.11
C VAL A 556 9.31 10.24 -12.45
N PRO A 557 9.86 9.93 -11.26
CA PRO A 557 9.63 8.63 -10.66
C PRO A 557 8.15 8.40 -10.37
N ARG A 558 7.62 7.27 -10.85
CA ARG A 558 6.24 6.84 -10.60
C ARG A 558 5.97 6.76 -9.10
N PHE A 559 4.75 7.11 -8.66
CA PHE A 559 4.32 7.15 -7.25
C PHE A 559 5.02 8.18 -6.35
N VAL A 560 6.10 8.84 -6.80
CA VAL A 560 6.84 9.82 -6.00
C VAL A 560 6.72 11.22 -6.59
N GLY A 561 7.12 11.38 -7.85
CA GLY A 561 7.03 12.67 -8.57
C GLY A 561 5.78 12.79 -9.44
N SER A 562 5.02 11.71 -9.60
CA SER A 562 3.81 11.67 -10.41
C SER A 562 2.74 10.80 -9.75
N ALA A 563 1.53 11.34 -9.63
CA ALA A 563 0.34 10.61 -9.20
C ALA A 563 0.03 9.50 -10.20
N ASP A 564 -0.28 8.30 -9.70
CA ASP A 564 -0.61 7.13 -10.51
C ASP A 564 -2.02 6.63 -10.22
N ASN A 565 -2.65 5.97 -11.20
CA ASN A 565 -3.97 5.40 -10.99
C ASN A 565 -3.92 4.09 -10.17
N ARG A 566 -2.76 3.45 -9.96
CA ARG A 566 -2.60 2.18 -9.24
C ARG A 566 -2.21 2.35 -7.78
N ASP A 567 -2.59 1.38 -6.96
CA ASP A 567 -2.10 1.21 -5.60
C ASP A 567 -0.67 0.66 -5.57
N PHE A 568 0.05 0.98 -4.51
CA PHE A 568 1.46 0.63 -4.36
C PHE A 568 1.85 0.50 -2.90
N PHE A 569 2.88 -0.31 -2.67
CA PHE A 569 3.62 -0.32 -1.42
C PHE A 569 4.87 0.54 -1.56
N TYR A 570 5.33 1.06 -0.43
CA TYR A 570 6.54 1.88 -0.37
C TYR A 570 7.34 1.57 0.89
N LEU A 571 8.66 1.69 0.79
CA LEU A 571 9.57 1.63 1.92
C LEU A 571 10.18 3.00 2.16
N LEU A 572 10.17 3.45 3.41
CA LEU A 572 10.83 4.68 3.85
C LEU A 572 12.01 4.33 4.74
N ARG A 573 13.17 4.95 4.51
CA ARG A 573 14.32 4.86 5.43
C ARG A 573 13.90 5.37 6.80
N LYS A 574 14.11 4.60 7.87
CA LYS A 574 13.87 5.07 9.23
C LYS A 574 14.81 6.23 9.54
N GLU A 575 14.30 7.25 10.21
CA GLU A 575 15.15 8.27 10.80
C GLU A 575 15.93 7.65 11.97
N ALA A 576 17.22 8.00 12.08
CA ALA A 576 17.97 7.67 13.28
C ALA A 576 17.21 8.24 14.49
N ALA A 577 17.05 7.43 15.54
CA ALA A 577 16.49 7.90 16.80
C ALA A 577 17.31 9.13 17.24
N LYS A 578 16.67 10.30 17.29
CA LYS A 578 17.28 11.53 17.76
C LYS A 578 17.49 11.49 19.26
#